data_AF-G4RMX4-F1
#
_entry.id   AF-G4RMX4-F1
#
_cell.length_a   1.000
_cell.length_b   1.000
_cell.length_c   1.000
_cell.angle_alpha   90.00
_cell.angle_beta   90.00
_cell.angle_gamma   90.00
#
_symmetry.space_group_name_H-M   'P 1'
#
loop_
_entity.id
_entity.type
_entity.pdbx_description
1 polymer ?
#
loop_
_entity_poly.entity_id
_entity_poly.type
_entity_poly.pdbx_seq_one_letter_code
_entity_poly.pdbx_strand_id
1 'polypeptide(L)'
;METREYVTLLHGAWSKWDRIKRLVYRELGVRNTEELIRRFVDVESCRPLDVETLASALRKFVEPADPGAFATPFFDPRYPCELLRYPAYGDVLYPPLMLYWSREFNANERPAVAVVGTRRCSSWGRKTARELGRALASRGYAVVTGLAECVDAEAARGALDAGGIVVGVRPWLRPLELPRESAPLAKRVVIVSERLEKPRGDVRRLYFLRNRIIAGMAKAVVVVEAREGGGTMHQIELGLRRGKPVYIMKPASEDYLPAYKAFLEKGAEEVEDIAQLLRYVQRA
;
A
#
# COMPACT_ATOMS: atom_id res chain seq x y z
N MET A 1 7.02 15.49 22.81
CA MET A 1 7.49 16.76 22.21
C MET A 1 8.49 16.46 21.09
N GLU A 2 9.46 15.56 21.33
CA GLU A 2 10.43 15.05 20.34
C GLU A 2 9.78 14.44 19.07
N THR A 3 8.69 13.69 19.20
CA THR A 3 8.04 13.03 18.03
C THR A 3 7.54 14.01 16.97
N ARG A 4 7.04 15.19 17.37
CA ARG A 4 6.52 16.19 16.40
C ARG A 4 7.66 16.81 15.60
N GLU A 5 8.79 17.09 16.24
CA GLU A 5 9.96 17.63 15.58
C GLU A 5 10.45 16.69 14.47
N TYR A 6 10.64 15.40 14.78
CA TYR A 6 11.07 14.42 13.78
C TYR A 6 10.09 14.28 12.62
N VAL A 7 8.78 14.33 12.89
CA VAL A 7 7.75 14.30 11.84
C VAL A 7 7.90 15.52 10.91
N THR A 8 8.04 16.72 11.47
CA THR A 8 8.17 17.95 10.66
C THR A 8 9.45 17.99 9.85
N LEU A 9 10.56 17.49 10.41
CA LEU A 9 11.83 17.42 9.72
C LEU A 9 11.80 16.38 8.58
N LEU A 10 11.28 15.18 8.85
CA LEU A 10 11.17 14.15 7.83
C LEU A 10 10.15 14.53 6.75
N HIS A 11 9.09 15.27 7.08
CA HIS A 11 8.18 15.84 6.10
C HIS A 11 8.93 16.79 5.15
N GLY A 12 9.71 17.73 5.71
CA GLY A 12 10.56 18.64 4.95
C GLY A 12 11.51 17.88 4.00
N ALA A 13 12.17 16.83 4.50
CA ALA A 13 13.05 15.97 3.73
C ALA A 13 12.31 15.21 2.62
N TRP A 14 11.20 14.55 2.97
CA TRP A 14 10.43 13.70 2.06
C TRP A 14 9.84 14.50 0.89
N SER A 15 9.38 15.73 1.15
CA SER A 15 8.87 16.63 0.09
C SER A 15 9.91 16.99 -0.98
N LYS A 16 11.21 16.88 -0.64
CA LYS A 16 12.35 17.20 -1.51
C LYS A 16 13.23 15.98 -1.79
N TRP A 17 12.76 14.77 -1.47
CA TRP A 17 13.60 13.58 -1.35
C TRP A 17 14.42 13.28 -2.61
N ASP A 18 13.80 13.36 -3.80
CA ASP A 18 14.50 13.10 -5.06
C ASP A 18 15.69 14.05 -5.31
N ARG A 19 15.67 15.25 -4.74
CA ARG A 19 16.75 16.25 -4.85
C ARG A 19 17.86 16.01 -3.83
N ILE A 20 17.52 15.56 -2.62
CA ILE A 20 18.45 15.51 -1.49
C ILE A 20 18.96 14.11 -1.15
N LYS A 21 18.28 13.04 -1.61
CA LYS A 21 18.55 11.65 -1.15
C LYS A 21 20.01 11.23 -1.27
N ARG A 22 20.69 11.59 -2.36
CA ARG A 22 22.12 11.26 -2.57
C ARG A 22 23.05 11.97 -1.58
N LEU A 23 22.72 13.20 -1.16
CA LEU A 23 23.47 13.93 -0.15
C LEU A 23 23.26 13.30 1.23
N VAL A 24 22.00 12.98 1.55
CA VAL A 24 21.63 12.28 2.79
C VAL A 24 22.32 10.91 2.88
N TYR A 25 22.37 10.16 1.77
CA TYR A 25 23.06 8.88 1.70
C TYR A 25 24.56 9.00 2.00
N ARG A 26 25.23 10.00 1.43
CA ARG A 26 26.65 10.26 1.69
C ARG A 26 26.89 10.65 3.14
N GLU A 27 26.09 11.57 3.67
CA GLU A 27 26.15 12.02 5.07
C GLU A 27 26.00 10.85 6.04
N LEU A 28 25.08 9.93 5.72
CA LEU A 28 24.77 8.78 6.55
C LEU A 28 25.59 7.54 6.16
N GLY A 29 26.52 7.59 5.21
CA GLY A 29 27.29 6.42 4.78
C GLY A 29 26.45 5.21 4.35
N VAL A 30 25.29 5.44 3.73
CA VAL A 30 24.40 4.39 3.17
C VAL A 30 24.32 4.51 1.65
N ARG A 31 23.97 3.45 0.94
CA ARG A 31 23.96 3.45 -0.54
C ARG A 31 22.60 3.75 -1.15
N ASN A 32 21.51 3.42 -0.47
CA ASN A 32 20.15 3.56 -0.97
C ASN A 32 19.14 3.68 0.18
N THR A 33 17.85 3.81 -0.16
CA THR A 33 16.79 3.95 0.86
C THR A 33 16.62 2.70 1.72
N GLU A 34 16.87 1.51 1.19
CA GLU A 34 16.71 0.28 1.96
C GLU A 34 17.75 0.20 3.08
N GLU A 35 19.01 0.50 2.78
CA GLU A 35 20.06 0.60 3.80
C GLU A 35 19.79 1.70 4.81
N LEU A 36 19.24 2.83 4.37
CA LEU A 36 18.77 3.88 5.28
C LEU A 36 17.71 3.33 6.25
N ILE A 37 16.67 2.66 5.74
CA ILE A 37 15.61 2.09 6.57
C ILE A 37 16.21 1.12 7.59
N ARG A 38 17.02 0.15 7.14
CA ARG A 38 17.61 -0.88 8.00
C ARG A 38 18.59 -0.32 9.04
N ARG A 39 19.21 0.83 8.77
CA ARG A 39 20.10 1.51 9.71
C ARG A 39 19.33 2.14 10.88
N PHE A 40 18.12 2.63 10.63
CA PHE A 40 17.36 3.41 11.62
C PHE A 40 16.12 2.72 12.17
N VAL A 41 15.76 1.56 11.62
CA VAL A 41 14.64 0.74 12.05
C VAL A 41 15.06 -0.73 11.99
N ASP A 42 14.82 -1.45 13.07
CA ASP A 42 14.80 -2.91 13.03
C ASP A 42 13.51 -3.33 12.32
N VAL A 43 13.63 -3.80 11.07
CA VAL A 43 12.48 -4.15 10.21
C VAL A 43 11.73 -5.40 10.69
N GLU A 44 12.34 -6.22 11.54
CA GLU A 44 11.68 -7.41 12.09
C GLU A 44 10.76 -7.02 13.27
N SER A 45 11.26 -6.18 14.18
CA SER A 45 10.47 -5.71 15.33
C SER A 45 9.69 -4.40 15.07
N CYS A 46 9.96 -3.73 13.94
CA CYS A 46 9.47 -2.40 13.58
C CYS A 46 9.76 -1.32 14.63
N ARG A 47 10.89 -1.45 15.33
CA ARG A 47 11.29 -0.51 16.36
C ARG A 47 12.32 0.50 15.82
N PRO A 48 12.20 1.78 16.17
CA PRO A 48 13.24 2.75 15.88
C PRO A 48 14.55 2.35 16.55
N LEU A 49 15.68 2.59 15.87
CA LEU A 49 17.03 2.43 16.40
C LEU A 49 17.58 3.81 16.80
N ASP A 50 18.30 4.50 15.91
CA ASP A 50 18.96 5.78 16.19
C ASP A 50 18.35 6.94 15.37
N VAL A 51 17.17 7.39 15.78
CA VAL A 51 16.43 8.45 15.06
C VAL A 51 17.10 9.83 15.21
N GLU A 52 17.87 10.08 16.28
CA GLU A 52 18.55 11.37 16.48
C GLU A 52 19.69 11.58 15.47
N THR A 53 20.48 10.55 15.17
CA THR A 53 21.49 10.63 14.10
C THR A 53 20.85 10.93 12.75
N LEU A 54 19.71 10.30 12.44
CA LEU A 54 18.96 10.60 11.22
C LEU A 54 18.49 12.05 11.21
N ALA A 55 17.92 12.53 12.31
CA ALA A 55 17.44 13.90 12.42
C ALA A 55 18.58 14.92 12.25
N SER A 56 19.69 14.73 12.96
CA SER A 56 20.88 15.58 12.85
C SER A 56 21.43 15.65 11.42
N ALA A 57 21.41 14.54 10.67
CA ALA A 57 21.78 14.53 9.26
C ALA A 57 20.77 15.30 8.38
N LEU A 58 19.47 15.11 8.61
CA LEU A 58 18.43 15.79 7.81
C LEU A 58 18.41 17.31 8.02
N ARG A 59 18.69 17.80 9.25
CA ARG A 59 18.78 19.25 9.57
C ARG A 59 19.80 19.99 8.70
N LYS A 60 20.81 19.30 8.15
CA LYS A 60 21.81 19.90 7.25
C LYS A 60 21.25 20.26 5.86
N PHE A 61 20.13 19.66 5.46
CA PHE A 61 19.61 19.76 4.09
C PHE A 61 18.21 20.33 4.00
N VAL A 62 17.45 20.32 5.09
CA VAL A 62 16.06 20.80 5.13
C VAL A 62 15.73 21.46 6.46
N GLU A 63 14.83 22.44 6.37
CA GLU A 63 14.13 22.99 7.54
C GLU A 63 12.90 22.14 7.88
N PRO A 64 12.53 22.02 9.17
CA PRO A 64 11.27 21.44 9.58
C PRO A 64 10.07 22.15 8.94
N ALA A 65 9.07 21.36 8.53
CA ALA A 65 7.83 21.89 7.98
C ALA A 65 6.61 21.13 8.54
N ASP A 66 5.54 21.85 8.86
CA ASP A 66 4.29 21.21 9.32
C ASP A 66 3.59 20.53 8.12
N PRO A 67 3.33 19.21 8.16
CA PRO A 67 2.60 18.54 7.09
C PRO A 67 1.13 18.97 6.98
N GLY A 68 0.54 19.58 8.02
CA GLY A 68 -0.87 19.95 8.05
C GLY A 68 -1.80 18.75 7.81
N ALA A 69 -1.36 17.54 8.18
CA ALA A 69 -2.04 16.26 8.03
C ALA A 69 -1.45 15.24 9.01
N PHE A 70 -2.17 14.15 9.24
CA PHE A 70 -1.62 13.01 9.98
C PHE A 70 -0.50 12.39 9.16
N ALA A 71 0.70 12.32 9.72
CA ALA A 71 1.90 11.86 9.03
C ALA A 71 2.63 10.86 9.92
N THR A 72 3.00 9.72 9.34
CA THR A 72 3.67 8.61 10.02
C THR A 72 5.01 8.36 9.36
N PRO A 73 6.12 8.76 10.02
CA PRO A 73 7.48 8.39 9.64
C PRO A 73 7.68 6.88 9.60
N PHE A 74 8.60 6.39 8.77
CA PHE A 74 8.93 4.96 8.68
C PHE A 74 9.44 4.33 9.97
N PHE A 75 9.94 5.14 10.92
CA PHE A 75 10.40 4.71 12.24
C PHE A 75 9.32 4.81 13.33
N ASP A 76 8.13 5.31 13.01
CA ASP A 76 7.01 5.36 13.94
C ASP A 76 6.40 3.95 14.10
N PRO A 77 6.13 3.46 15.32
CA PRO A 77 5.53 2.14 15.55
C PRO A 77 4.17 1.90 14.88
N ARG A 78 3.48 2.97 14.44
CA ARG A 78 2.21 2.90 13.69
C ARG A 78 2.41 2.70 12.18
N TYR A 79 3.64 2.85 11.68
CA TYR A 79 3.96 2.62 10.28
C TYR A 79 3.77 1.14 9.94
N PRO A 80 3.18 0.78 8.78
CA PRO A 80 2.93 -0.61 8.41
C PRO A 80 4.21 -1.44 8.37
N CYS A 81 4.35 -2.38 9.31
CA CYS A 81 5.48 -3.29 9.43
C CYS A 81 5.73 -4.09 8.15
N GLU A 82 4.66 -4.65 7.58
CA GLU A 82 4.70 -5.43 6.34
C GLU A 82 5.30 -4.65 5.17
N LEU A 83 5.12 -3.33 5.16
CA LEU A 83 5.68 -2.46 4.13
C LEU A 83 7.18 -2.23 4.33
N LEU A 84 7.68 -2.20 5.57
CA LEU A 84 9.13 -2.09 5.85
C LEU A 84 9.90 -3.36 5.47
N ARG A 85 9.28 -4.52 5.67
CA ARG A 85 9.85 -5.83 5.30
C ARG A 85 9.88 -6.07 3.79
N TYR A 86 9.19 -5.23 3.03
CA TYR A 86 9.07 -5.36 1.59
C TYR A 86 10.37 -4.88 0.90
N PRO A 87 11.15 -5.76 0.26
CA PRO A 87 12.47 -5.43 -0.24
C PRO A 87 12.41 -4.36 -1.33
N ALA A 88 13.42 -3.49 -1.38
CA ALA A 88 13.48 -2.47 -2.41
C ALA A 88 13.78 -3.10 -3.77
N TYR A 89 13.28 -2.47 -4.84
CA TYR A 89 13.68 -2.81 -6.21
C TYR A 89 14.16 -1.56 -6.93
N GLY A 90 15.48 -1.48 -7.08
CA GLY A 90 16.17 -0.29 -7.56
C GLY A 90 15.87 0.95 -6.72
N ASP A 91 16.17 2.11 -7.28
CA ASP A 91 16.07 3.41 -6.57
C ASP A 91 14.66 4.02 -6.56
N VAL A 92 13.63 3.25 -6.95
CA VAL A 92 12.27 3.78 -7.18
C VAL A 92 11.21 3.03 -6.41
N LEU A 93 11.41 1.73 -6.16
CA LEU A 93 10.39 0.89 -5.52
C LEU A 93 10.86 0.40 -4.16
N TYR A 94 10.90 1.33 -3.21
CA TYR A 94 11.21 1.11 -1.79
C TYR A 94 10.04 1.58 -0.90
N PRO A 95 10.02 1.20 0.39
CA PRO A 95 9.04 1.68 1.35
C PRO A 95 9.16 3.20 1.53
N PRO A 96 8.07 3.99 1.36
CA PRO A 96 8.15 5.44 1.50
C PRO A 96 8.56 5.83 2.92
N LEU A 97 9.47 6.79 3.08
CA LEU A 97 9.93 7.21 4.42
C LEU A 97 8.83 7.93 5.22
N MET A 98 7.77 8.37 4.55
CA MET A 98 6.63 9.05 5.15
C MET A 98 5.33 8.60 4.50
N LEU A 99 4.31 8.34 5.32
CA LEU A 99 2.93 8.15 4.89
C LEU A 99 2.03 9.24 5.48
N TYR A 100 1.13 9.77 4.66
CA TYR A 100 0.12 10.75 5.04
C TYR A 100 -1.25 10.10 5.07
N TRP A 101 -2.03 10.37 6.12
CA TRP A 101 -3.29 9.73 6.41
C TRP A 101 -4.44 10.74 6.49
N SER A 102 -5.65 10.31 6.14
CA SER A 102 -6.86 11.14 6.32
C SER A 102 -7.29 11.29 7.78
N ARG A 103 -6.82 10.42 8.67
CA ARG A 103 -7.05 10.41 10.12
C ARG A 103 -5.90 9.70 10.81
N GLU A 104 -5.76 9.89 12.11
CA GLU A 104 -4.85 9.07 12.91
C GLU A 104 -5.20 7.59 12.74
N PHE A 105 -4.18 6.77 12.49
CA PHE A 105 -4.37 5.35 12.20
C PHE A 105 -3.11 4.56 12.54
N ASN A 106 -3.28 3.42 13.20
CA ASN A 106 -2.22 2.46 13.44
C ASN A 106 -2.37 1.29 12.46
N ALA A 107 -1.47 1.21 11.48
CA ALA A 107 -1.55 0.21 10.42
C ALA A 107 -1.25 -1.23 10.88
N ASN A 108 -0.77 -1.40 12.12
CA ASN A 108 -0.40 -2.68 12.70
C ASN A 108 -1.48 -3.26 13.63
N GLU A 109 -2.60 -2.55 13.87
CA GLU A 109 -3.70 -3.05 14.72
C GLU A 109 -4.37 -4.32 14.18
N ARG A 110 -4.38 -4.47 12.86
CA ARG A 110 -4.96 -5.63 12.18
C ARG A 110 -4.05 -6.05 11.03
N PRO A 111 -3.84 -7.36 10.81
CA PRO A 111 -3.21 -7.81 9.59
C PRO A 111 -4.05 -7.37 8.39
N ALA A 112 -3.38 -6.99 7.31
CA ALA A 112 -4.04 -6.48 6.12
C ALA A 112 -3.98 -7.47 4.96
N VAL A 113 -5.04 -7.51 4.15
CA VAL A 113 -5.08 -8.25 2.88
C VAL A 113 -5.42 -7.27 1.77
N ALA A 114 -4.63 -7.31 0.70
CA ALA A 114 -4.89 -6.48 -0.47
C ALA A 114 -5.91 -7.18 -1.37
N VAL A 115 -6.99 -6.50 -1.71
CA VAL A 115 -7.97 -7.00 -2.70
C VAL A 115 -7.97 -6.07 -3.89
N VAL A 116 -7.62 -6.62 -5.05
CA VAL A 116 -7.40 -5.87 -6.29
C VAL A 116 -8.04 -6.56 -7.48
N GLY A 117 -8.33 -5.78 -8.52
CA GLY A 117 -8.81 -6.35 -9.77
C GLY A 117 -9.04 -5.31 -10.86
N THR A 118 -9.73 -5.74 -11.91
CA THR A 118 -10.14 -4.91 -13.03
C THR A 118 -11.19 -3.87 -12.61
N ARG A 119 -11.15 -2.70 -13.26
CA ARG A 119 -12.16 -1.64 -13.14
C ARG A 119 -13.44 -1.94 -13.92
N ARG A 120 -13.40 -2.97 -14.78
CA ARG A 120 -14.53 -3.50 -15.54
C ARG A 120 -14.58 -5.00 -15.26
N CYS A 121 -15.30 -5.36 -14.21
CA CYS A 121 -15.47 -6.72 -13.71
C CYS A 121 -16.87 -7.24 -14.06
N SER A 122 -17.01 -8.56 -14.12
CA SER A 122 -18.29 -9.21 -14.38
C SER A 122 -19.24 -9.10 -13.19
N SER A 123 -20.50 -9.52 -13.36
CA SER A 123 -21.45 -9.67 -12.24
C SER A 123 -20.91 -10.63 -11.18
N TRP A 124 -20.27 -11.72 -11.60
CA TRP A 124 -19.56 -12.65 -10.73
C TRP A 124 -18.42 -11.95 -10.00
N GLY A 125 -17.55 -11.22 -10.71
CA GLY A 125 -16.43 -10.48 -10.11
C GLY A 125 -16.88 -9.47 -9.07
N ARG A 126 -17.99 -8.74 -9.31
CA ARG A 126 -18.60 -7.83 -8.32
C ARG A 126 -19.06 -8.57 -7.07
N LYS A 127 -19.80 -9.68 -7.24
CA LYS A 127 -20.31 -10.48 -6.13
C LYS A 127 -19.16 -11.08 -5.31
N THR A 128 -18.21 -11.73 -5.97
CA THR A 128 -17.04 -12.36 -5.35
C THR A 128 -16.19 -11.33 -4.59
N ALA A 129 -15.93 -10.15 -5.18
CA ALA A 129 -15.18 -9.10 -4.49
C ALA A 129 -15.89 -8.61 -3.22
N ARG A 130 -17.21 -8.41 -3.27
CA ARG A 130 -18.00 -7.99 -2.10
C ARG A 130 -18.04 -9.06 -1.01
N GLU A 131 -18.26 -10.32 -1.37
CA GLU A 131 -18.25 -11.44 -0.44
C GLU A 131 -16.88 -11.62 0.19
N LEU A 132 -15.81 -11.48 -0.61
CA LEU A 132 -14.43 -11.56 -0.14
C LEU A 132 -14.11 -10.46 0.88
N GLY A 133 -14.43 -9.20 0.55
CA GLY A 133 -14.22 -8.08 1.47
C GLY A 133 -14.93 -8.28 2.81
N ARG A 134 -16.19 -8.76 2.76
CA ARG A 134 -16.96 -9.12 3.96
C ARG A 134 -16.30 -10.23 4.76
N ALA A 135 -15.89 -11.31 4.10
CA ALA A 135 -15.34 -12.49 4.75
C ALA A 135 -13.97 -12.22 5.41
N LEU A 136 -13.14 -11.38 4.80
CA LEU A 136 -11.86 -10.90 5.36
C LEU A 136 -12.10 -10.03 6.60
N ALA A 137 -12.99 -9.03 6.49
CA ALA A 137 -13.34 -8.14 7.59
C ALA A 137 -13.92 -8.89 8.80
N SER A 138 -14.82 -9.85 8.57
CA SER A 138 -15.39 -10.71 9.61
C SER A 138 -14.34 -11.57 10.32
N ARG A 139 -13.17 -11.79 9.72
CA ARG A 139 -12.03 -12.51 10.32
C ARG A 139 -10.97 -11.58 10.91
N GLY A 140 -11.27 -10.30 11.05
CA GLY A 140 -10.37 -9.33 11.67
C GLY A 140 -9.29 -8.78 10.74
N TYR A 141 -9.32 -9.06 9.44
CA TYR A 141 -8.39 -8.45 8.49
C TYR A 141 -8.84 -7.05 8.09
N ALA A 142 -7.89 -6.13 7.96
CA ALA A 142 -8.11 -4.89 7.22
C ALA A 142 -8.05 -5.17 5.70
N VAL A 143 -8.94 -4.56 4.93
CA VAL A 143 -8.89 -4.65 3.47
C VAL A 143 -8.15 -3.44 2.92
N VAL A 144 -7.01 -3.68 2.28
CA VAL A 144 -6.23 -2.64 1.59
C VAL A 144 -6.58 -2.68 0.11
N THR A 145 -6.88 -1.52 -0.46
CA THR A 145 -7.26 -1.45 -1.88
C THR A 145 -6.87 -0.11 -2.46
N GLY A 146 -7.02 0.03 -3.78
CA GLY A 146 -6.82 1.29 -4.45
C GLY A 146 -8.02 2.20 -4.49
N LEU A 147 -9.19 1.74 -4.04
CA LEU A 147 -10.47 2.44 -4.22
C LEU A 147 -10.68 2.83 -5.69
N ALA A 148 -10.31 1.94 -6.61
CA ALA A 148 -10.71 2.04 -8.01
C ALA A 148 -12.21 1.70 -8.17
N GLU A 149 -12.65 1.42 -9.40
CA GLU A 149 -14.00 0.96 -9.69
C GLU A 149 -14.09 -0.56 -9.62
N CYS A 150 -15.32 -1.08 -9.58
CA CYS A 150 -15.61 -2.51 -9.64
C CYS A 150 -14.96 -3.28 -8.49
N VAL A 151 -13.96 -4.14 -8.73
CA VAL A 151 -13.39 -5.05 -7.71
C VAL A 151 -12.98 -4.29 -6.43
N ASP A 152 -12.21 -3.21 -6.57
CA ASP A 152 -11.75 -2.40 -5.44
C ASP A 152 -12.94 -1.82 -4.63
N ALA A 153 -13.95 -1.28 -5.34
CA ALA A 153 -15.12 -0.66 -4.72
C ALA A 153 -16.01 -1.68 -4.02
N GLU A 154 -16.24 -2.84 -4.64
CA GLU A 154 -17.08 -3.90 -4.07
C GLU A 154 -16.39 -4.58 -2.89
N ALA A 155 -15.08 -4.84 -2.95
CA ALA A 155 -14.33 -5.35 -1.81
C ALA A 155 -14.36 -4.39 -0.61
N ALA A 156 -14.18 -3.09 -0.87
CA ALA A 156 -14.32 -2.07 0.16
C ALA A 156 -15.75 -2.03 0.75
N ARG A 157 -16.80 -2.10 -0.08
CA ARG A 157 -18.19 -2.16 0.39
C ARG A 157 -18.43 -3.39 1.26
N GLY A 158 -18.00 -4.57 0.80
CA GLY A 158 -18.15 -5.82 1.55
C GLY A 158 -17.52 -5.75 2.94
N ALA A 159 -16.29 -5.23 3.02
CA ALA A 159 -15.58 -5.05 4.28
C ALA A 159 -16.30 -4.06 5.21
N LEU A 160 -16.75 -2.92 4.66
CA LEU A 160 -17.48 -1.91 5.43
C LEU A 160 -18.86 -2.39 5.90
N ASP A 161 -19.55 -3.21 5.10
CA ASP A 161 -20.84 -3.83 5.47
C ASP A 161 -20.68 -4.79 6.66
N ALA A 162 -19.49 -5.38 6.83
CA ALA A 162 -19.13 -6.24 7.96
C ALA A 162 -18.61 -5.47 9.19
N GLY A 163 -18.59 -4.13 9.14
CA GLY A 163 -17.98 -3.30 10.19
C GLY A 163 -16.44 -3.35 10.22
N GLY A 164 -15.81 -3.81 9.14
CA GLY A 164 -14.35 -3.89 9.01
C GLY A 164 -13.67 -2.57 8.68
N ILE A 165 -12.34 -2.61 8.67
CA ILE A 165 -11.48 -1.48 8.30
C ILE A 165 -11.09 -1.61 6.82
N VAL A 166 -11.23 -0.50 6.09
CA VAL A 166 -10.72 -0.37 4.72
C VAL A 166 -9.66 0.73 4.68
N VAL A 167 -8.51 0.40 4.10
CA VAL A 167 -7.42 1.35 3.82
C VAL A 167 -7.31 1.55 2.31
N GLY A 168 -7.70 2.75 1.87
CA GLY A 168 -7.59 3.18 0.48
C GLY A 168 -6.26 3.87 0.22
N VAL A 169 -5.37 3.19 -0.50
CA VAL A 169 -4.08 3.78 -0.87
C VAL A 169 -4.28 4.66 -2.11
N ARG A 170 -3.87 5.93 -2.07
CA ARG A 170 -4.04 6.89 -3.17
C ARG A 170 -2.70 7.51 -3.59
N PRO A 171 -2.54 7.96 -4.85
CA PRO A 171 -1.28 8.51 -5.34
C PRO A 171 -0.90 9.86 -4.69
N TRP A 172 -1.88 10.57 -4.11
CA TRP A 172 -1.73 11.74 -3.25
C TRP A 172 -2.90 11.78 -2.26
N LEU A 173 -2.77 12.53 -1.16
CA LEU A 173 -3.84 12.69 -0.16
C LEU A 173 -4.82 13.81 -0.52
N ARG A 174 -4.34 14.94 -1.05
CA ARG A 174 -5.14 16.14 -1.34
C ARG A 174 -4.90 16.69 -2.76
N PRO A 175 -5.96 17.15 -3.46
CA PRO A 175 -7.37 16.84 -3.17
C PRO A 175 -7.65 15.35 -3.35
N LEU A 176 -8.57 14.81 -2.54
CA LEU A 176 -8.98 13.41 -2.65
C LEU A 176 -9.94 13.24 -3.82
N GLU A 177 -9.46 12.62 -4.89
CA GLU A 177 -10.28 12.27 -6.07
C GLU A 177 -10.50 10.76 -6.11
N LEU A 178 -11.76 10.35 -6.00
CA LEU A 178 -12.20 8.96 -6.11
C LEU A 178 -13.15 8.76 -7.31
N PRO A 179 -13.07 7.62 -8.02
CA PRO A 179 -14.04 7.27 -9.06
C PRO A 179 -15.47 7.17 -8.52
N ARG A 180 -16.45 7.22 -9.42
CA ARG A 180 -17.89 7.26 -9.08
C ARG A 180 -18.31 6.17 -8.10
N GLU A 181 -17.84 4.94 -8.28
CA GLU A 181 -18.22 3.82 -7.43
C GLU A 181 -17.63 3.87 -6.01
N SER A 182 -16.45 4.47 -5.86
CA SER A 182 -15.72 4.58 -4.59
C SER A 182 -15.93 5.91 -3.88
N ALA A 183 -16.39 6.96 -4.56
CA ALA A 183 -16.63 8.28 -3.98
C ALA A 183 -17.56 8.25 -2.75
N PRO A 184 -18.69 7.49 -2.74
CA PRO A 184 -19.54 7.38 -1.55
C PRO A 184 -18.84 6.75 -0.33
N LEU A 185 -17.75 6.02 -0.54
CA LEU A 185 -17.01 5.32 0.52
C LEU A 185 -16.03 6.24 1.25
N ALA A 186 -15.68 7.40 0.68
CA ALA A 186 -14.59 8.27 1.14
C ALA A 186 -14.61 8.56 2.64
N LYS A 187 -15.81 8.79 3.21
CA LYS A 187 -15.99 9.14 4.63
C LYS A 187 -15.88 7.94 5.59
N ARG A 188 -15.97 6.71 5.07
CA ARG A 188 -15.99 5.47 5.86
C ARG A 188 -14.64 4.76 5.88
N VAL A 189 -13.73 5.13 4.98
CA VAL A 189 -12.42 4.48 4.78
C VAL A 189 -11.28 5.32 5.38
N VAL A 190 -10.15 4.69 5.67
CA VAL A 190 -8.88 5.38 5.92
C VAL A 190 -8.23 5.63 4.56
N ILE A 191 -7.80 6.85 4.26
CA ILE A 191 -7.00 7.14 3.06
C ILE A 191 -5.54 7.29 3.45
N VAL A 192 -4.65 6.70 2.67
CA VAL A 192 -3.20 6.81 2.86
C VAL A 192 -2.50 7.15 1.54
N SER A 193 -1.46 7.97 1.61
CA SER A 193 -0.58 8.25 0.47
C SER A 193 0.84 8.55 0.91
N GLU A 194 1.82 8.24 0.07
CA GLU A 194 3.19 8.73 0.23
C GLU A 194 3.37 10.20 -0.20
N ARG A 195 2.34 10.82 -0.82
CA ARG A 195 2.38 12.22 -1.24
C ARG A 195 1.21 12.97 -0.61
N LEU A 196 1.50 14.14 -0.07
CA LEU A 196 0.48 15.00 0.52
C LEU A 196 -0.40 15.64 -0.56
N GLU A 197 0.24 16.28 -1.54
CA GLU A 197 -0.44 17.07 -2.57
C GLU A 197 -0.29 16.45 -3.97
N LYS A 198 -1.31 16.64 -4.81
CA LYS A 198 -1.30 16.26 -6.22
C LYS A 198 -0.25 17.09 -6.98
N PRO A 199 0.74 16.46 -7.64
CA PRO A 199 1.70 17.21 -8.44
C PRO A 199 1.05 17.75 -9.72
N ARG A 200 1.62 18.84 -10.25
CA ARG A 200 1.27 19.38 -11.56
C ARG A 200 1.86 18.49 -12.67
N GLY A 201 1.16 18.37 -13.80
CA GLY A 201 1.62 17.61 -14.97
C GLY A 201 1.09 16.17 -15.05
N ASP A 202 1.79 15.30 -15.77
CA ASP A 202 1.38 13.90 -15.97
C ASP A 202 1.57 13.08 -14.70
N VAL A 203 0.47 12.57 -14.17
CA VAL A 203 0.41 11.79 -12.93
C VAL A 203 0.16 10.30 -13.15
N ARG A 204 0.09 9.82 -14.41
CA ARG A 204 -0.25 8.42 -14.72
C ARG A 204 0.67 7.43 -14.01
N ARG A 205 1.98 7.71 -14.01
CA ARG A 205 2.99 6.87 -13.34
C ARG A 205 2.75 6.72 -11.83
N LEU A 206 2.18 7.72 -11.16
CA LEU A 206 1.96 7.69 -9.71
C LEU A 206 0.92 6.64 -9.31
N TYR A 207 -0.07 6.37 -10.17
CA TYR A 207 -1.01 5.28 -9.94
C TYR A 207 -0.30 3.92 -9.91
N PHE A 208 0.68 3.70 -10.78
CA PHE A 208 1.47 2.47 -10.79
C PHE A 208 2.43 2.38 -9.61
N LEU A 209 3.14 3.47 -9.29
CA LEU A 209 4.09 3.48 -8.15
C LEU A 209 3.40 3.21 -6.83
N ARG A 210 2.20 3.78 -6.63
CA ARG A 210 1.44 3.60 -5.41
C ARG A 210 1.01 2.15 -5.16
N ASN A 211 0.86 1.34 -6.20
CA ASN A 211 0.46 -0.06 -6.06
C ASN A 211 1.43 -0.90 -5.22
N ARG A 212 2.71 -0.50 -5.14
CA ARG A 212 3.68 -1.13 -4.22
C ARG A 212 3.31 -0.94 -2.75
N ILE A 213 2.62 0.15 -2.39
CA ILE A 213 2.17 0.42 -1.02
C ILE A 213 0.99 -0.49 -0.69
N ILE A 214 0.06 -0.70 -1.64
CA ILE A 214 -1.04 -1.67 -1.47
C ILE A 214 -0.47 -3.07 -1.19
N ALA A 215 0.44 -3.54 -2.04
CA ALA A 215 1.06 -4.86 -1.89
C ALA A 215 1.96 -4.92 -0.64
N GLY A 216 2.72 -3.86 -0.35
CA GLY A 216 3.62 -3.81 0.79
C GLY A 216 2.88 -3.81 2.12
N MET A 217 1.75 -3.12 2.26
CA MET A 217 0.98 -3.08 3.51
C MET A 217 0.26 -4.39 3.82
N ALA A 218 -0.07 -5.20 2.81
CA ALA A 218 -0.82 -6.44 2.99
C ALA A 218 0.10 -7.63 3.18
N LYS A 219 -0.30 -8.65 3.93
CA LYS A 219 0.45 -9.92 4.01
C LYS A 219 0.25 -10.82 2.79
N ALA A 220 -0.88 -10.65 2.10
CA ALA A 220 -1.21 -11.34 0.86
C ALA A 220 -1.95 -10.41 -0.10
N VAL A 221 -1.80 -10.65 -1.41
CA VAL A 221 -2.55 -9.96 -2.46
C VAL A 221 -3.53 -10.93 -3.10
N VAL A 222 -4.79 -10.53 -3.19
CA VAL A 222 -5.86 -11.34 -3.77
C VAL A 222 -6.43 -10.63 -4.99
N VAL A 223 -6.46 -11.37 -6.09
CA VAL A 223 -6.91 -10.89 -7.40
C VAL A 223 -8.23 -11.56 -7.72
N VAL A 224 -9.29 -10.78 -7.88
CA VAL A 224 -10.62 -11.35 -8.19
C VAL A 224 -10.79 -11.58 -9.69
N GLU A 225 -10.58 -10.53 -10.49
CA GLU A 225 -10.55 -10.59 -11.95
C GLU A 225 -9.51 -9.59 -12.45
N ALA A 226 -8.80 -9.94 -13.51
CA ALA A 226 -7.82 -9.06 -14.15
C ALA A 226 -7.93 -9.15 -15.67
N ARG A 227 -7.46 -8.12 -16.36
CA ARG A 227 -7.33 -8.10 -17.83
C ARG A 227 -5.86 -8.01 -18.20
N GLU A 228 -5.51 -8.67 -19.30
CA GLU A 228 -4.16 -8.62 -19.85
C GLU A 228 -3.78 -7.18 -20.21
N GLY A 229 -2.52 -6.80 -19.97
CA GLY A 229 -2.04 -5.42 -20.13
C GLY A 229 -2.62 -4.40 -19.13
N GLY A 230 -3.50 -4.82 -18.21
CA GLY A 230 -4.08 -3.96 -17.19
C GLY A 230 -3.09 -3.55 -16.11
N GLY A 231 -3.32 -2.41 -15.45
CA GLY A 231 -2.43 -1.92 -14.39
C GLY A 231 -2.30 -2.84 -13.16
N THR A 232 -3.26 -3.75 -12.98
CA THR A 232 -3.23 -4.81 -11.96
C THR A 232 -2.11 -5.82 -12.22
N MET A 233 -1.76 -6.09 -13.49
CA MET A 233 -0.69 -7.04 -13.87
C MET A 233 0.67 -6.61 -13.31
N HIS A 234 1.03 -5.33 -13.49
CA HIS A 234 2.31 -4.81 -13.01
C HIS A 234 2.40 -4.83 -11.48
N GLN A 235 1.31 -4.51 -10.79
CA GLN A 235 1.24 -4.56 -9.33
C GLN A 235 1.51 -5.97 -8.77
N ILE A 236 0.95 -6.99 -9.42
CA ILE A 236 1.03 -8.38 -8.97
C ILE A 236 2.41 -8.95 -9.23
N GLU A 237 3.00 -8.63 -10.37
CA GLU A 237 4.39 -8.98 -10.66
C GLU A 237 5.35 -8.40 -9.61
N LEU A 238 5.11 -7.18 -9.14
CA LEU A 238 5.88 -6.59 -8.04
C LEU A 238 5.71 -7.33 -6.72
N GLY A 239 4.50 -7.85 -6.44
CA GLY A 239 4.17 -8.70 -5.29
C GLY A 239 4.94 -10.01 -5.31
N LEU A 240 4.77 -10.78 -6.39
CA LEU A 240 5.40 -12.09 -6.60
C LEU A 240 6.92 -12.03 -6.50
N ARG A 241 7.55 -11.07 -7.19
CA ARG A 241 9.01 -10.88 -7.18
C ARG A 241 9.59 -10.58 -5.80
N ARG A 242 8.75 -10.21 -4.82
CA ARG A 242 9.17 -9.86 -3.47
C ARG A 242 8.75 -10.89 -2.43
N GLY A 243 8.45 -12.11 -2.88
CA GLY A 243 8.15 -13.24 -1.99
C GLY A 243 6.82 -13.11 -1.26
N LYS A 244 5.91 -12.25 -1.73
CA LYS A 244 4.59 -12.09 -1.13
C LYS A 244 3.61 -13.08 -1.78
N PRO A 245 2.82 -13.83 -0.98
CA PRO A 245 1.77 -14.67 -1.54
C PRO A 245 0.79 -13.85 -2.37
N VAL A 246 0.56 -14.31 -3.60
CA VAL A 246 -0.45 -13.75 -4.49
C VAL A 246 -1.41 -14.84 -4.88
N TYR A 247 -2.69 -14.60 -4.61
CA TYR A 247 -3.78 -15.51 -4.92
C TYR A 247 -4.62 -14.93 -6.04
N ILE A 248 -5.07 -15.78 -6.96
CA ILE A 248 -6.04 -15.40 -7.98
C ILE A 248 -7.26 -16.30 -7.96
N MET A 249 -8.44 -15.68 -7.95
CA MET A 249 -9.70 -16.39 -8.09
C MET A 249 -9.87 -16.85 -9.55
N LYS A 250 -10.33 -18.09 -9.74
CA LYS A 250 -10.70 -18.58 -11.07
C LYS A 250 -11.90 -17.79 -11.62
N PRO A 251 -11.75 -17.05 -12.72
CA PRO A 251 -12.83 -16.20 -13.22
C PRO A 251 -13.96 -17.04 -13.83
N ALA A 252 -15.20 -16.57 -13.68
CA ALA A 252 -16.36 -17.21 -14.30
C ALA A 252 -16.50 -16.90 -15.80
N SER A 253 -15.85 -15.83 -16.29
CA SER A 253 -15.94 -15.38 -17.68
C SER A 253 -14.64 -15.61 -18.43
N GLU A 254 -14.76 -16.09 -19.67
CA GLU A 254 -13.63 -16.33 -20.57
C GLU A 254 -12.80 -15.07 -20.85
N ASP A 255 -13.42 -13.88 -20.79
CA ASP A 255 -12.77 -12.58 -20.99
C ASP A 255 -11.56 -12.35 -20.05
N TYR A 256 -11.53 -13.01 -18.89
CA TYR A 256 -10.48 -12.85 -17.89
C TYR A 256 -9.52 -14.05 -17.82
N LEU A 257 -9.79 -15.15 -18.56
CA LEU A 257 -8.95 -16.34 -18.58
C LEU A 257 -7.51 -16.08 -19.09
N PRO A 258 -7.25 -15.20 -20.07
CA PRO A 258 -5.88 -14.92 -20.49
C PRO A 258 -5.01 -14.33 -19.37
N ALA A 259 -5.52 -13.31 -18.66
CA ALA A 259 -4.82 -12.69 -17.54
C ALA A 259 -4.64 -13.66 -16.36
N TYR A 260 -5.67 -14.47 -16.12
CA TYR A 260 -5.64 -15.54 -15.13
C TYR A 260 -4.48 -16.51 -15.36
N LYS A 261 -4.38 -17.08 -16.58
CA LYS A 261 -3.30 -17.99 -16.97
C LYS A 261 -1.92 -17.32 -16.84
N ALA A 262 -1.80 -16.08 -17.32
CA ALA A 262 -0.56 -15.31 -17.22
C ALA A 262 -0.10 -15.08 -15.77
N PHE A 263 -1.01 -15.02 -14.79
CA PHE A 263 -0.65 -14.93 -13.38
C PHE A 263 -0.22 -16.26 -12.78
N LEU A 264 -0.88 -17.36 -13.14
CA LEU A 264 -0.44 -18.68 -12.71
C LEU A 264 0.99 -18.97 -13.22
N GLU A 265 1.28 -18.65 -14.48
CA GLU A 265 2.63 -18.78 -15.06
C GLU A 265 3.68 -17.93 -14.33
N LYS A 266 3.28 -16.81 -13.74
CA LYS A 266 4.15 -15.93 -12.94
C LYS A 266 4.30 -16.36 -11.48
N GLY A 267 3.58 -17.40 -11.05
CA GLY A 267 3.65 -17.96 -9.70
C GLY A 267 2.54 -17.51 -8.75
N ALA A 268 1.45 -16.91 -9.24
CA ALA A 268 0.26 -16.74 -8.42
C ALA A 268 -0.40 -18.10 -8.16
N GLU A 269 -0.97 -18.27 -6.97
CA GLU A 269 -1.68 -19.48 -6.57
C GLU A 269 -3.17 -19.37 -6.89
N GLU A 270 -3.70 -20.38 -7.59
CA GLU A 270 -5.14 -20.50 -7.84
C GLU A 270 -5.91 -20.69 -6.54
N VAL A 271 -7.05 -20.01 -6.44
CA VAL A 271 -8.03 -20.22 -5.37
C VAL A 271 -9.42 -20.37 -5.96
N GLU A 272 -10.07 -21.47 -5.61
CA GLU A 272 -11.39 -21.85 -6.15
C GLU A 272 -12.53 -21.12 -5.43
N ASP A 273 -12.39 -20.92 -4.12
CA ASP A 273 -13.41 -20.28 -3.29
C ASP A 273 -12.84 -19.43 -2.15
N ILE A 274 -13.71 -18.59 -1.57
CA ILE A 274 -13.35 -17.70 -0.47
C ILE A 274 -12.92 -18.48 0.79
N ALA A 275 -13.46 -19.67 1.04
CA ALA A 275 -13.11 -20.46 2.22
C ALA A 275 -11.67 -21.00 2.13
N GLN A 276 -11.25 -21.48 0.95
CA GLN A 276 -9.87 -21.87 0.65
C GLN A 276 -8.94 -20.68 0.80
N LEU A 277 -9.30 -19.53 0.21
CA LEU A 277 -8.50 -18.32 0.31
C LEU A 277 -8.20 -17.95 1.76
N LEU A 278 -9.22 -18.00 2.62
CA LEU A 278 -9.07 -17.63 4.02
C LEU A 278 -8.18 -18.60 4.80
N ARG A 279 -8.18 -19.88 4.45
CA ARG A 279 -7.21 -20.85 5.00
C ARG A 279 -5.78 -20.52 4.58
N TYR A 280 -5.59 -20.12 3.32
CA TYR A 280 -4.27 -19.76 2.79
C TYR A 280 -3.75 -18.48 3.42
N VAL A 281 -4.58 -17.43 3.43
CA VAL A 281 -4.29 -16.17 4.10
C VAL A 281 -3.98 -16.40 5.57
N GLN A 282 -4.65 -17.31 6.28
CA GLN A 282 -4.33 -17.56 7.69
C GLN A 282 -2.94 -18.16 7.92
N ARG A 283 -2.39 -18.89 6.93
CA ARG A 283 -1.07 -19.55 7.00
C ARG A 283 0.09 -18.67 6.52
N ALA A 284 -0.21 -17.68 5.67
CA ALA A 284 0.71 -16.65 5.20
C ALA A 284 1.00 -15.61 6.29
#